data_AF-A0A534W971-F1
#
_entry.id   AF-A0A534W971-F1
#
_cell.length_a   1.000
_cell.length_b   1.000
_cell.length_c   1.000
_cell.angle_alpha   90.00
_cell.angle_beta   90.00
_cell.angle_gamma   90.00
#
_symmetry.space_group_name_H-M   'P 1'
#
loop_
_entity.id
_entity.type
_entity.pdbx_description
1 polymer ?
#
loop_
_entity_poly.entity_id
_entity_poly.type
_entity_poly.pdbx_seq_one_letter_code
_entity_poly.pdbx_strand_id
1 'polypeptide(L)'
;DRLGAWLAGTLPEAEAAEVRRHLDSCAGCAEERDLLREGTSIVPPLPAVEPRVGFATRAAARASELQPRPLGSPWLRWALAGGVAAAAAAAAVLIARPARAPGDEMVVAQRLDLFEDLNVVQNQDALRDLDVVAVLHTLQPEGKP
;
A
#
# COMPACT_ATOMS: atom_id res chain seq x y z
N ASP A 1 -12.03 -13.43 14.21
CA ASP A 1 -11.08 -14.39 14.82
C ASP A 1 -11.10 -15.68 14.00
N ARG A 2 -9.93 -16.26 13.71
CA ARG A 2 -9.75 -17.43 12.81
C ARG A 2 -10.11 -18.74 13.53
N LEU A 3 -9.83 -18.84 14.83
CA LEU A 3 -10.17 -20.03 15.63
C LEU A 3 -11.70 -20.15 15.79
N GLY A 4 -12.40 -19.05 16.09
CA GLY A 4 -13.87 -19.05 16.12
C GLY A 4 -14.52 -19.45 14.79
N ALA A 5 -14.00 -18.95 13.66
CA ALA A 5 -14.49 -19.33 12.33
C ALA A 5 -14.23 -20.82 12.01
N TRP A 6 -13.11 -21.37 12.49
CA TRP A 6 -12.81 -22.80 12.38
C TRP A 6 -13.79 -23.64 13.21
N LEU A 7 -14.05 -23.25 14.46
CA LEU A 7 -15.00 -23.94 15.35
C LEU A 7 -16.44 -23.89 14.80
N ALA A 8 -16.82 -22.79 14.16
CA ALA A 8 -18.12 -22.64 13.50
C ALA A 8 -18.23 -23.39 12.17
N GLY A 9 -17.15 -23.98 11.65
CA GLY A 9 -17.13 -24.69 10.38
C GLY A 9 -17.30 -23.79 9.16
N THR A 10 -17.01 -22.49 9.28
CA THR A 10 -17.21 -21.50 8.20
C THR A 10 -15.94 -21.22 7.40
N LEU A 11 -14.80 -21.79 7.79
CA LEU A 11 -13.54 -21.62 7.07
C LEU A 11 -13.46 -22.51 5.82
N PRO A 12 -12.82 -22.04 4.74
CA PRO A 12 -12.43 -22.90 3.63
C PRO A 12 -11.50 -24.03 4.10
N GLU A 13 -11.58 -25.19 3.45
CA GLU A 13 -10.80 -26.39 3.83
C GLU A 13 -9.29 -26.15 3.92
N ALA A 14 -8.73 -25.37 2.98
CA ALA A 14 -7.31 -25.03 2.98
C ALA A 14 -6.89 -24.27 4.25
N GLU A 15 -7.70 -23.29 4.66
CA GLU A 15 -7.47 -22.53 5.88
C GLU A 15 -7.72 -23.36 7.13
N ALA A 16 -8.72 -24.24 7.11
CA ALA A 16 -9.00 -25.15 8.21
C ALA A 16 -7.86 -26.17 8.44
N ALA A 17 -7.14 -26.55 7.37
CA ALA A 17 -5.95 -27.40 7.48
C ALA A 17 -4.76 -26.64 8.10
N GLU A 18 -4.60 -25.34 7.79
CA GLU A 18 -3.59 -24.50 8.43
C GLU A 18 -3.84 -24.32 9.92
N VAL A 19 -5.09 -24.04 10.31
CA VAL A 19 -5.49 -23.91 11.72
C VAL A 19 -5.23 -25.21 12.48
N ARG A 20 -5.61 -26.37 11.92
CA ARG A 20 -5.28 -27.68 12.52
C ARG A 20 -3.79 -27.86 12.77
N ARG A 21 -2.97 -27.61 11.75
CA ARG A 21 -1.51 -27.74 11.86
C ARG A 21 -0.94 -26.84 12.95
N HIS A 22 -1.47 -25.62 13.08
CA HIS A 22 -1.06 -24.71 14.14
C HIS A 22 -1.45 -25.25 15.53
N LEU A 23 -2.69 -25.71 15.69
CA LEU A 23 -3.19 -26.30 16.94
C LEU A 23 -2.40 -27.54 17.37
N ASP A 24 -1.91 -28.33 16.41
CA ASP A 24 -1.04 -29.49 16.68
C ASP A 24 0.36 -29.08 17.19
N SER A 25 0.81 -27.87 16.85
CA SER A 25 2.15 -27.34 17.19
C SER A 25 2.17 -26.40 18.40
N CYS A 26 1.03 -25.83 18.79
CA CYS A 26 0.94 -24.77 19.79
C CYS A 26 0.00 -25.15 20.94
N ALA A 27 0.58 -25.48 22.10
CA ALA A 27 -0.17 -25.88 23.29
C ALA A 27 -1.13 -24.78 23.79
N GLY A 28 -0.72 -23.50 23.76
CA GLY A 28 -1.58 -22.40 24.21
C GLY A 28 -2.83 -22.23 23.34
N CYS A 29 -2.70 -22.35 22.02
CA CYS A 29 -3.86 -22.29 21.12
C CYS A 29 -4.73 -23.56 21.20
N ALA A 30 -4.15 -24.71 21.52
CA ALA A 30 -4.90 -25.93 21.79
C ALA A 30 -5.73 -25.80 23.09
N GLU A 31 -5.16 -25.21 24.15
CA GLU A 31 -5.86 -24.92 25.38
C GLU A 31 -7.01 -23.93 25.15
N GLU A 32 -6.78 -22.85 24.40
CA GLU A 32 -7.83 -21.89 24.03
C GLU A 32 -8.97 -22.56 23.25
N ARG A 33 -8.65 -23.43 22.29
CA ARG A 33 -9.65 -24.24 21.57
C ARG A 33 -10.50 -25.07 22.53
N ASP A 34 -9.87 -25.70 23.52
CA ASP A 34 -10.55 -26.58 24.46
C ASP A 34 -11.48 -25.78 25.39
N LEU A 35 -11.02 -24.63 25.89
CA LEU A 35 -11.86 -23.70 26.66
C LEU A 35 -13.07 -23.19 25.86
N LEU A 36 -12.86 -22.84 24.58
CA LEU A 36 -13.96 -22.42 23.70
C LEU A 36 -14.95 -23.55 23.43
N ARG A 37 -14.45 -24.79 23.25
CA ARG A 37 -15.31 -25.98 23.06
C ARG A 37 -16.11 -26.29 24.32
N GLU A 38 -15.51 -26.18 25.50
CA GLU A 38 -16.20 -26.33 26.77
C GLU A 38 -17.27 -25.25 26.93
N GLY A 39 -16.92 -23.98 26.72
CA GLY A 39 -17.87 -22.86 26.81
C GLY A 39 -19.05 -22.99 25.86
N THR A 40 -18.81 -23.44 24.62
CA THR A 40 -19.88 -23.68 23.64
C THR A 40 -20.75 -24.88 23.98
N SER A 41 -20.22 -25.90 24.67
CA SER A 41 -21.02 -27.05 25.10
C SER A 41 -22.08 -26.70 26.17
N ILE A 42 -21.86 -25.60 26.91
CA ILE A 42 -22.79 -25.11 27.93
C ILE A 42 -24.00 -24.41 27.28
N VAL A 43 -23.81 -23.82 26.11
CA VAL A 43 -24.87 -23.09 25.40
C VAL A 43 -25.67 -24.07 24.56
N PRO A 44 -26.97 -24.28 24.86
CA PRO A 44 -27.79 -25.17 24.05
C PRO A 44 -27.93 -24.61 22.62
N PRO A 45 -28.00 -25.48 21.60
CA PRO A 45 -28.22 -25.02 20.23
C PRO A 45 -29.54 -24.28 20.16
N LEU A 46 -29.52 -23.10 19.52
CA LEU A 46 -30.74 -22.33 19.31
C LEU A 46 -31.65 -23.09 18.31
N PRO A 47 -32.96 -23.15 18.57
CA PRO A 47 -33.88 -23.72 17.61
C PRO A 47 -33.83 -22.90 16.32
N ALA A 48 -33.97 -23.57 15.18
CA ALA A 48 -34.20 -22.88 13.92
C ALA A 48 -35.56 -22.17 14.00
N VAL A 49 -35.56 -20.84 14.02
CA VAL A 49 -36.76 -20.01 14.07
C VAL A 49 -36.95 -19.35 12.71
N GLU A 50 -38.12 -19.55 12.11
CA GLU A 50 -38.48 -18.89 10.87
C GLU A 50 -38.65 -17.38 11.11
N PRO A 51 -37.97 -16.51 10.34
CA PRO A 51 -38.15 -15.07 10.46
C PRO A 51 -39.59 -14.64 10.19
N ARG A 52 -40.04 -13.57 10.86
CA ARG A 52 -41.39 -13.00 10.60
C ARG A 52 -41.52 -12.56 9.14
N VAL A 53 -42.73 -12.67 8.60
CA VAL A 53 -43.06 -12.20 7.24
C VAL A 53 -42.51 -10.78 6.99
N GLY A 54 -41.88 -10.60 5.82
CA GLY A 54 -41.26 -9.33 5.41
C GLY A 54 -39.93 -9.01 6.10
N PHE A 55 -39.34 -9.93 6.89
CA PHE A 55 -38.03 -9.71 7.53
C PHE A 55 -36.94 -9.37 6.51
N ALA A 56 -36.81 -10.16 5.44
CA ALA A 56 -35.79 -9.93 4.41
C ALA A 56 -35.94 -8.54 3.76
N THR A 57 -37.17 -8.13 3.44
CA THR A 57 -37.46 -6.80 2.87
C THR A 57 -37.07 -5.68 3.84
N ARG A 58 -37.44 -5.80 5.13
CA ARG A 58 -37.06 -4.80 6.14
C ARG A 58 -35.55 -4.76 6.35
N ALA A 59 -34.89 -5.92 6.43
CA ALA A 59 -33.44 -6.01 6.59
C ALA A 59 -32.70 -5.36 5.41
N ALA A 60 -33.13 -5.66 4.17
CA ALA A 60 -32.56 -5.05 2.96
C ALA A 60 -32.76 -3.53 2.92
N ALA A 61 -33.96 -3.05 3.27
CA ALA A 61 -34.24 -1.61 3.33
C ALA A 61 -33.29 -0.91 4.32
N ARG A 62 -33.14 -1.45 5.54
CA ARG A 62 -32.23 -0.89 6.55
C ARG A 62 -30.76 -1.01 6.15
N ALA A 63 -30.36 -2.10 5.50
CA ALA A 63 -29.00 -2.25 4.99
C ALA A 63 -28.69 -1.21 3.89
N SER A 64 -29.68 -0.84 3.07
CA SER A 64 -29.52 0.19 2.05
C SER A 64 -29.45 1.61 2.61
N GLU A 65 -30.11 1.88 3.75
CA GLU A 65 -29.99 3.14 4.50
C GLU A 65 -28.57 3.33 5.05
N LEU A 66 -27.89 2.23 5.39
CA LEU A 66 -26.47 2.20 5.71
C LEU A 66 -25.65 2.27 4.40
N GLN A 67 -25.78 3.38 3.65
CA GLN A 67 -24.94 3.59 2.47
C GLN A 67 -23.47 3.44 2.87
N PRO A 68 -22.71 2.53 2.23
CA PRO A 68 -21.28 2.49 2.44
C PRO A 68 -20.75 3.87 2.06
N ARG A 69 -20.09 4.54 3.02
CA ARG A 69 -19.40 5.79 2.71
C ARG A 69 -18.49 5.50 1.52
N PRO A 70 -18.56 6.29 0.44
CA PRO A 70 -17.69 6.07 -0.70
C PRO A 70 -16.25 5.98 -0.19
N LEU A 71 -15.62 4.81 -0.39
CA LEU A 71 -14.22 4.64 -0.09
C LEU A 71 -13.45 5.60 -0.99
N GLY A 72 -12.77 6.55 -0.37
CA GLY A 72 -11.98 7.58 -1.05
C GLY A 72 -12.64 8.96 -1.05
N SER A 73 -11.85 9.96 -0.64
CA SER A 73 -12.18 11.37 -0.82
C SER A 73 -12.47 11.66 -2.30
N PRO A 74 -13.46 12.50 -2.63
CA PRO A 74 -13.74 12.89 -4.01
C PRO A 74 -12.49 13.45 -4.70
N TRP A 75 -11.59 14.09 -3.97
CA TRP A 75 -10.31 14.59 -4.50
C TRP A 75 -9.38 13.46 -5.00
N LEU A 76 -9.34 12.32 -4.30
CA LEU A 76 -8.52 11.17 -4.70
C LEU A 76 -8.99 10.56 -6.03
N ARG A 77 -10.31 10.58 -6.30
CA ARG A 77 -10.88 10.11 -7.57
C ARG A 77 -10.42 10.98 -8.74
N TRP A 78 -10.42 12.29 -8.56
CA TRP A 78 -9.90 13.23 -9.57
C TRP A 78 -8.39 13.11 -9.75
N ALA A 79 -7.64 12.89 -8.67
CA ALA A 79 -6.20 12.67 -8.73
C ALA A 79 -5.84 11.38 -9.50
N LEU A 80 -6.57 10.29 -9.26
CA LEU A 80 -6.38 9.02 -9.99
C LEU A 80 -6.79 9.13 -11.46
N ALA A 81 -7.92 9.78 -11.76
CA ALA A 81 -8.35 10.02 -13.13
C ALA A 81 -7.32 10.88 -13.91
N GLY A 82 -6.78 11.93 -13.27
CA GLY A 82 -5.71 12.74 -13.83
C GLY A 82 -4.40 11.94 -14.02
N GLY A 83 -4.05 11.10 -13.05
CA GLY A 83 -2.87 10.23 -13.13
C GLY A 83 -2.92 9.23 -14.27
N VAL A 84 -4.08 8.59 -14.51
CA VAL A 84 -4.28 7.66 -15.63
C VAL A 84 -4.16 8.37 -16.97
N ALA A 85 -4.75 9.57 -17.11
CA ALA A 85 -4.64 10.37 -18.33
C ALA A 85 -3.19 10.78 -18.61
N ALA A 86 -2.45 11.20 -17.59
CA ALA A 86 -1.03 11.56 -17.72
C ALA A 86 -0.15 10.36 -18.11
N ALA A 87 -0.39 9.18 -17.52
CA ALA A 87 0.32 7.96 -17.86
C ALA A 87 0.06 7.51 -19.31
N ALA A 88 -1.19 7.60 -19.77
CA ALA A 88 -1.54 7.29 -21.16
C ALA A 88 -0.87 8.25 -22.15
N ALA A 89 -0.82 9.55 -21.84
CA ALA A 89 -0.11 10.53 -22.65
C ALA A 89 1.40 10.27 -22.69
N ALA A 90 2.02 9.95 -21.55
CA ALA A 90 3.45 9.61 -21.50
C ALA A 90 3.77 8.33 -22.30
N ALA A 91 2.92 7.31 -22.21
CA ALA A 91 3.05 6.09 -23.01
C ALA A 91 2.91 6.40 -24.52
N ALA A 92 1.94 7.23 -24.90
CA ALA A 92 1.78 7.65 -26.30
C ALA A 92 3.02 8.41 -26.82
N VAL A 93 3.63 9.28 -26.01
CA VAL A 93 4.88 9.98 -26.37
C VAL A 93 6.04 9.01 -26.52
N LEU A 94 6.17 7.99 -25.66
CA LEU A 94 7.22 6.97 -25.78
C LEU A 94 7.04 6.11 -27.04
N ILE A 95 5.81 5.74 -27.38
CA ILE A 95 5.49 4.95 -28.59
C ILE A 95 5.67 5.78 -29.86
N ALA A 96 5.28 7.05 -29.84
CA ALA A 96 5.41 7.96 -30.98
C ALA A 96 6.83 8.51 -31.15
N ARG A 97 7.75 8.21 -30.22
CA ARG A 97 9.14 8.67 -30.34
C ARG A 97 9.80 7.90 -31.49
N PRO A 98 10.17 8.58 -32.60
CA PRO A 98 10.82 7.91 -33.71
C PRO A 98 12.11 7.29 -33.20
N ALA A 99 12.34 6.02 -33.54
CA ALA A 99 13.62 5.35 -33.29
C ALA A 99 14.71 6.27 -33.83
N ARG A 100 15.59 6.72 -32.94
CA ARG A 100 16.73 7.57 -33.28
C ARG A 100 17.50 6.82 -34.38
N ALA A 101 17.51 7.39 -35.59
CA ALA A 101 18.20 6.76 -36.70
C ALA A 101 19.69 6.56 -36.34
N PRO A 102 20.37 5.51 -36.82
CA PRO A 102 21.75 5.17 -36.43
C PRO A 102 22.84 6.19 -36.83
N GLY A 103 22.47 7.43 -37.19
CA GLY A 103 23.40 8.50 -37.54
C GLY A 103 23.84 9.38 -36.38
N ASP A 104 23.27 9.22 -35.17
CA ASP A 104 23.60 10.07 -34.02
C ASP A 104 24.97 9.73 -33.40
N GLU A 105 25.53 8.57 -33.71
CA GLU A 105 26.90 8.17 -33.29
C GLU A 105 27.97 8.97 -34.05
N MET A 106 27.69 9.38 -35.29
CA MET A 106 28.60 10.19 -36.12
C MET A 106 28.66 11.66 -35.68
N VAL A 107 27.61 12.19 -35.06
CA VAL A 107 27.57 13.56 -34.54
C VAL A 107 28.30 13.68 -33.19
N VAL A 108 28.31 12.61 -32.40
CA VAL A 108 29.08 12.55 -31.14
C VAL A 108 30.59 12.54 -31.42
N ALA A 109 31.04 11.83 -32.46
CA ALA A 109 32.45 11.80 -32.87
C ALA A 109 32.98 13.17 -33.29
N GLN A 110 32.21 13.99 -34.01
CA GLN A 110 32.60 15.36 -34.37
C GLN A 110 32.69 16.30 -33.16
N ARG A 111 32.03 15.97 -32.04
CA ARG A 111 32.01 16.81 -30.84
C ARG A 111 33.09 16.45 -29.83
N LEU A 112 33.75 15.30 -29.98
CA LEU A 112 34.85 14.86 -29.12
C LEU A 112 36.15 15.66 -29.36
N ASP A 113 36.42 16.06 -30.61
CA ASP A 113 37.57 16.94 -30.94
C ASP A 113 37.45 18.35 -30.33
N LEU A 114 36.25 18.76 -29.91
CA LEU A 114 36.03 20.06 -29.25
C LEU A 114 36.27 20.00 -27.72
N PHE A 115 36.37 18.80 -27.13
CA PHE A 115 36.61 18.63 -25.68
C PHE A 115 38.09 18.46 -25.33
N GLU A 116 38.97 18.20 -26.30
CA GLU A 116 40.42 18.15 -26.07
C GLU A 116 41.01 19.54 -25.76
N ASP A 117 40.34 20.63 -26.20
CA ASP A 117 40.85 22.00 -26.08
C ASP A 117 40.31 22.79 -24.86
N LEU A 118 39.62 22.16 -23.91
CA LEU A 118 39.26 22.79 -22.62
C LEU A 118 40.13 22.29 -21.46
N ASN A 119 41.45 22.38 -21.63
CA ASN A 119 42.41 22.23 -20.52
C ASN A 119 42.52 23.52 -19.67
N VAL A 120 41.38 24.14 -19.37
CA VAL A 120 41.30 25.40 -18.62
C VAL A 120 40.18 25.30 -17.60
N VAL A 121 40.55 24.81 -16.41
CA VAL A 121 40.41 25.44 -15.09
C VAL A 121 40.59 24.31 -14.07
N GLN A 122 41.86 23.95 -13.83
CA GLN A 122 42.27 23.23 -12.62
C GLN A 122 42.22 24.21 -11.44
N ASN A 123 41.05 24.43 -10.87
CA ASN A 123 40.91 25.14 -9.60
C ASN A 123 40.14 24.28 -8.60
N GLN A 124 40.76 23.15 -8.24
CA GLN A 124 40.29 22.25 -7.18
C GLN A 124 40.34 22.90 -5.79
N ASP A 125 40.92 24.10 -5.65
CA ASP A 125 40.98 24.86 -4.41
C ASP A 125 39.69 25.63 -4.10
N ALA A 126 38.80 25.86 -5.08
CA ALA A 126 37.55 26.60 -4.87
C ALA A 126 36.41 25.77 -4.21
N LEU A 127 36.57 24.44 -4.10
CA LEU A 127 35.56 23.54 -3.52
C LEU A 127 35.91 23.05 -2.10
N ARG A 128 37.03 23.50 -1.52
CA ARG A 128 37.42 23.16 -0.14
C ARG A 128 36.75 24.02 0.94
N ASP A 129 36.07 25.10 0.55
CA ASP A 129 35.58 26.13 1.50
C ASP A 129 34.09 26.02 1.85
N LEU A 130 33.46 24.86 1.62
CA LEU A 130 32.05 24.61 1.98
C LEU A 130 31.88 23.71 3.22
N ASP A 131 32.90 23.60 4.07
CA ASP A 131 32.76 23.06 5.44
C ASP A 131 32.02 24.02 6.41
N VAL A 132 31.50 25.15 5.92
CA VAL A 132 30.84 26.18 6.74
C VAL A 132 29.30 26.10 6.66
N VAL A 133 28.73 24.91 6.86
CA VAL A 133 27.31 24.77 7.26
C VAL A 133 27.15 23.86 8.50
N ALA A 134 28.25 23.48 9.16
CA ALA A 134 28.19 22.79 10.46
C ALA A 134 27.82 23.70 11.64
N VAL A 135 27.61 25.01 11.42
CA VAL A 135 27.36 26.02 12.47
C VAL A 135 26.00 26.73 12.29
N LEU A 136 24.99 26.02 11.79
CA LEU A 136 23.59 26.50 11.85
C LEU A 136 22.82 25.97 13.07
N HIS A 137 23.37 24.99 13.81
CA HIS A 137 22.72 24.44 15.00
C HIS A 137 22.98 25.22 16.31
N THR A 138 23.86 26.22 16.30
CA THR A 138 24.29 26.96 17.51
C THR A 138 23.69 28.36 17.66
N LEU A 139 22.80 28.80 16.77
CA LEU A 139 22.09 30.07 16.94
C LEU A 139 20.61 29.82 17.22
N GLN A 140 20.34 29.21 18.38
CA GLN A 140 19.09 29.38 19.11
C GLN A 140 19.33 30.47 20.17
N PRO A 141 18.82 31.70 20.00
CA PRO A 141 18.47 32.57 21.11
C PRO A 141 16.97 32.37 21.35
N GLU A 142 16.59 31.63 22.40
CA GLU A 142 16.37 32.21 23.74
C GLU A 142 15.51 33.47 23.68
N GLY A 143 14.29 33.32 24.19
CA GLY A 143 13.27 34.35 24.16
C GLY A 143 13.46 35.47 25.16
N LYS A 144 12.36 36.23 25.24
CA LYS A 144 11.85 37.08 26.32
C LYS A 144 11.94 38.58 26.01
N PRO A 145 11.04 39.41 26.53
CA PRO A 145 9.69 39.19 27.07
C PRO A 145 8.55 39.59 26.13
#